data_AF-A0A4Q3IYU4-F1
#
_entry.id   AF-A0A4Q3IYU4-F1
#
_cell.length_a   1.000
_cell.length_b   1.000
_cell.length_c   1.000
_cell.angle_alpha   90.00
_cell.angle_beta   90.00
_cell.angle_gamma   90.00
#
_symmetry.space_group_name_H-M   'P 1'
#
loop_
_entity.id
_entity.type
_entity.pdbx_description
1 polymer ?
#
loop_
_entity_poly.entity_id
_entity_poly.type
_entity_poly.pdbx_seq_one_letter_code
_entity_poly.pdbx_strand_id
1 'polypeptide(L)'
;MKRVLLALAVLLVAGPAFAQQAPTDLANSLSALIPAGDASASGRIIQLFGIVTVLSVAPGLLVMVTSFTRIVVALSILRTGLGLQSTPANLIMISLSLFMTFFVMAPTFDQAWREGLKPLLDNQINEQEAFTRIADPFRDFMMSQVRPQDLALFNSLD
;
A
#
# COMPACT_ATOMS: atom_id res chain seq x y z
N MET A 1 -9.78 52.33 -19.09
CA MET A 1 -8.47 52.07 -19.73
C MET A 1 -7.36 51.71 -18.74
N LYS A 2 -7.17 52.44 -17.62
CA LYS A 2 -6.14 52.11 -16.60
C LYS A 2 -6.24 50.70 -15.97
N ARG A 3 -7.45 50.16 -15.77
CA ARG A 3 -7.67 48.81 -15.21
C ARG A 3 -7.28 47.68 -16.16
N VAL A 4 -7.42 47.90 -17.47
CA VAL A 4 -7.03 46.93 -18.51
C VAL A 4 -5.51 46.90 -18.68
N LEU A 5 -4.85 48.05 -18.60
CA LEU A 5 -3.39 48.15 -18.57
C LEU A 5 -2.77 47.48 -17.34
N LEU A 6 -3.41 47.60 -16.17
CA LEU A 6 -2.98 46.89 -14.95
C LEU A 6 -3.16 45.37 -15.06
N ALA A 7 -4.24 44.89 -15.67
CA ALA A 7 -4.45 43.46 -15.90
C ALA A 7 -3.44 42.87 -16.91
N LEU A 8 -3.10 43.63 -17.96
CA LEU A 8 -2.11 43.23 -18.95
C LEU A 8 -0.68 43.20 -18.36
N ALA A 9 -0.36 44.14 -17.48
CA ALA A 9 0.92 44.17 -16.77
C ALA A 9 1.08 42.99 -15.79
N VAL A 10 -0.01 42.57 -15.13
CA VAL A 10 -0.01 41.38 -14.26
C VAL A 10 0.15 40.09 -15.08
N LEU A 11 -0.39 40.04 -16.30
CA LEU A 11 -0.21 38.89 -17.20
C LEU A 11 1.22 38.77 -17.75
N LEU A 12 1.94 39.89 -17.89
CA LEU A 12 3.33 39.95 -18.36
C LEU A 12 4.37 39.65 -17.28
N VAL A 13 3.99 39.65 -16.00
CA VAL A 13 4.84 39.27 -14.85
C VAL A 13 4.70 37.79 -14.47
N ALA A 14 3.81 37.05 -15.15
CA ALA A 14 3.75 35.59 -15.07
C ALA A 14 4.96 34.99 -15.81
N GLY A 15 6.14 35.04 -15.17
CA GLY A 15 7.33 34.33 -15.63
C GLY A 15 7.08 32.81 -15.70
N PRO A 16 7.92 32.06 -16.41
CA PRO A 16 7.79 30.61 -16.49
C PRO A 16 7.84 30.05 -15.07
N ALA A 17 6.73 29.42 -14.66
CA ALA A 17 6.66 28.69 -13.42
C ALA A 17 7.65 27.51 -13.49
N PHE A 18 8.85 27.68 -12.94
CA PHE A 18 9.85 26.63 -12.76
C PHE A 18 9.44 25.56 -11.71
N ALA A 19 8.15 25.39 -11.43
CA ALA A 19 7.64 24.40 -10.49
C ALA A 19 7.52 22.98 -11.10
N GLN A 20 8.01 22.77 -12.33
CA GLN A 20 8.00 21.48 -13.03
C GLN A 20 9.36 20.78 -13.03
N GLN A 21 10.18 20.99 -12.01
CA GLN A 21 11.19 19.99 -11.65
C GLN A 21 10.47 18.83 -10.96
N ALA A 22 10.01 17.87 -11.76
CA ALA A 22 9.85 16.51 -11.27
C ALA A 22 11.15 16.13 -10.54
N PRO A 23 11.10 15.52 -9.35
CA PRO A 23 12.29 15.24 -8.55
C PRO A 23 13.18 14.26 -9.31
N THR A 24 14.13 14.79 -10.06
CA THR A 24 15.15 14.03 -10.82
C THR A 24 15.97 13.16 -9.89
N ASP A 25 16.11 13.54 -8.62
CA ASP A 25 16.76 12.75 -7.59
C ASP A 25 15.98 11.49 -7.21
N LEU A 26 14.64 11.53 -7.22
CA LEU A 26 13.83 10.34 -6.98
C LEU A 26 13.95 9.39 -8.18
N ALA A 27 13.91 9.93 -9.41
CA ALA A 27 14.09 9.15 -10.63
C ALA A 27 15.50 8.54 -10.73
N ASN A 28 16.54 9.26 -10.32
CA ASN A 28 17.93 8.78 -10.31
C ASN A 28 18.17 7.75 -9.19
N SER A 29 17.59 7.95 -8.01
CA SER A 29 17.66 7.01 -6.88
C SER A 29 16.88 5.71 -7.17
N LEU A 30 15.75 5.80 -7.88
CA LEU A 30 15.01 4.62 -8.38
C LEU A 30 15.74 3.92 -9.53
N SER A 31 16.43 4.67 -10.40
CA SER A 31 17.25 4.13 -11.48
C SER A 31 18.36 3.20 -10.99
N ALA A 32 18.88 3.47 -9.78
CA ALA A 32 19.93 2.70 -9.12
C ALA A 32 19.43 1.40 -8.45
N LEU A 33 18.11 1.25 -8.26
CA LEU A 33 17.49 0.08 -7.63
C LEU A 33 17.05 -0.99 -8.65
N ILE A 34 17.36 -0.84 -9.95
CA ILE A 34 16.83 -1.69 -11.03
C ILE A 34 17.98 -2.19 -11.95
N PRO A 35 18.10 -3.51 -12.21
CA PRO A 35 19.17 -4.09 -13.04
C PRO A 35 19.25 -3.50 -14.45
N ALA A 36 20.48 -3.34 -14.96
CA ALA A 36 20.76 -2.84 -16.30
C ALA A 36 20.44 -3.92 -17.35
N GLY A 37 19.27 -3.83 -17.98
CA GLY A 37 18.91 -4.59 -19.17
C GLY A 37 18.44 -3.65 -20.28
N ASP A 38 18.67 -4.06 -21.54
CA ASP A 38 18.47 -3.37 -22.84
C ASP A 38 17.03 -2.91 -23.17
N ALA A 39 16.22 -2.54 -22.17
CA ALA A 39 14.93 -1.93 -22.40
C ALA A 39 15.12 -0.49 -22.90
N SER A 40 14.54 -0.18 -24.07
CA SER A 40 14.41 1.20 -24.54
C SER A 40 13.80 2.06 -23.44
N ALA A 41 14.12 3.36 -23.40
CA ALA A 41 13.56 4.30 -22.42
C ALA A 41 12.03 4.17 -22.28
N SER A 42 11.31 3.86 -23.37
CA SER A 42 9.88 3.58 -23.38
C SER A 42 9.48 2.30 -22.63
N GLY A 43 10.22 1.19 -22.78
CA GLY A 43 9.97 -0.05 -22.04
C GLY A 43 10.15 0.12 -20.53
N ARG A 44 11.16 0.91 -20.12
CA ARG A 44 11.41 1.22 -18.70
C ARG A 44 10.32 2.07 -18.08
N ILE A 45 9.77 3.04 -18.84
CA ILE A 45 8.62 3.85 -18.39
C ILE A 45 7.40 2.97 -18.14
N ILE A 46 7.09 2.03 -19.05
CA ILE A 46 5.94 1.11 -18.89
C ILE A 46 6.11 0.23 -17.65
N GLN A 47 7.31 -0.34 -17.43
CA GLN A 47 7.58 -1.16 -16.24
C GLN A 47 7.40 -0.38 -14.94
N LEU A 48 7.91 0.86 -14.87
CA LEU A 48 7.74 1.74 -13.71
C LEU A 48 6.26 2.09 -13.47
N PHE A 49 5.52 2.38 -14.54
CA PHE A 49 4.08 2.57 -14.45
C PHE A 49 3.38 1.34 -13.84
N GLY A 50 3.76 0.13 -14.26
CA GLY A 50 3.25 -1.11 -13.69
C GLY A 50 3.50 -1.24 -12.19
N ILE A 51 4.75 -1.01 -11.75
CA ILE A 51 5.13 -1.09 -10.33
C ILE A 51 4.39 -0.05 -9.49
N VAL A 52 4.33 1.21 -9.93
CA VAL A 52 3.61 2.28 -9.22
C VAL A 52 2.11 1.98 -9.13
N THR A 53 1.53 1.41 -10.20
CA THR A 53 0.12 0.98 -10.20
C THR A 53 -0.13 -0.07 -9.12
N VAL A 54 0.71 -1.11 -9.05
CA VAL A 54 0.60 -2.16 -8.02
C VAL A 54 0.80 -1.59 -6.62
N LEU A 55 1.83 -0.75 -6.43
CA LEU A 55 2.16 -0.13 -5.13
C LEU A 55 1.03 0.79 -4.62
N SER A 56 0.29 1.41 -5.52
CA SER A 56 -0.85 2.28 -5.15
C SER A 56 -2.01 1.48 -4.53
N VAL A 57 -2.20 0.23 -4.95
CA VAL A 57 -3.26 -0.66 -4.43
C VAL A 57 -2.80 -1.44 -3.19
N ALA A 58 -1.50 -1.68 -3.06
CA ALA A 58 -0.89 -2.41 -1.95
C ALA A 58 -1.34 -2.00 -0.53
N PRO A 59 -1.40 -0.71 -0.14
CA PRO A 59 -1.82 -0.34 1.21
C PRO A 59 -3.28 -0.72 1.51
N GLY A 60 -4.15 -0.66 0.50
CA GLY A 60 -5.54 -1.10 0.63
C GLY A 60 -5.66 -2.61 0.83
N LEU A 61 -4.90 -3.39 0.05
CA LEU A 61 -4.85 -4.85 0.18
C LEU A 61 -4.30 -5.28 1.53
N LEU A 62 -3.27 -4.60 2.04
CA LEU A 62 -2.71 -4.87 3.37
C LEU A 62 -3.81 -4.74 4.44
N VAL A 63 -4.64 -3.70 4.37
CA VAL A 63 -5.75 -3.50 5.31
C VAL A 63 -6.84 -4.59 5.18
N MET A 64 -7.09 -5.10 3.97
CA MET A 64 -8.12 -6.12 3.74
C MET A 64 -7.69 -7.53 4.15
N VAL A 65 -6.42 -7.88 3.91
CA VAL A 65 -5.88 -9.23 4.14
C VAL A 65 -5.44 -9.44 5.61
N THR A 66 -5.43 -8.38 6.42
CA THR A 66 -5.01 -8.41 7.83
C THR A 66 -6.17 -8.22 8.80
N SER A 67 -5.88 -8.31 10.11
CA SER A 67 -6.84 -8.06 11.18
C SER A 67 -7.32 -6.61 11.31
N PHE A 68 -6.75 -5.66 10.54
CA PHE A 68 -7.03 -4.23 10.68
C PHE A 68 -8.52 -3.92 10.62
N THR A 69 -9.21 -4.44 9.61
CA THR A 69 -10.63 -4.14 9.37
C THR A 69 -11.51 -4.53 10.56
N ARG A 70 -11.25 -5.70 11.18
CA ARG A 70 -12.01 -6.15 12.36
C ARG A 70 -11.74 -5.25 13.57
N ILE A 71 -10.48 -4.88 13.80
CA ILE A 71 -10.08 -4.07 14.94
C ILE A 71 -10.66 -2.66 14.84
N VAL A 72 -10.53 -2.00 13.69
CA VAL A 72 -11.03 -0.62 13.50
C VAL A 72 -12.55 -0.56 13.63
N VAL A 73 -13.26 -1.57 13.11
CA VAL A 73 -14.72 -1.65 13.23
C VAL A 73 -15.14 -1.87 14.68
N ALA A 74 -14.51 -2.79 15.40
CA ALA A 74 -14.81 -3.04 16.81
C ALA A 74 -14.59 -1.79 17.67
N LEU A 75 -13.47 -1.10 17.48
CA LEU A 75 -13.18 0.16 18.18
C LEU A 75 -14.18 1.27 17.78
N SER A 76 -14.56 1.36 16.51
CA SER A 76 -15.55 2.34 16.05
C SER A 76 -16.94 2.11 16.67
N ILE A 77 -17.38 0.85 16.75
CA ILE A 77 -18.63 0.47 17.42
C ILE A 77 -18.57 0.82 18.91
N LEU A 78 -17.44 0.55 19.57
CA LEU A 78 -17.24 0.90 20.98
C LEU A 78 -17.39 2.41 21.20
N ARG A 79 -16.78 3.23 20.33
CA ARG A 79 -16.90 4.70 20.39
C ARG A 79 -18.36 5.15 20.29
N THR A 80 -19.11 4.62 19.32
CA THR A 80 -20.54 4.93 19.17
C THR A 80 -21.34 4.45 20.37
N GLY A 81 -21.02 3.27 20.92
CA GLY A 81 -21.66 2.72 22.11
C GLY A 81 -21.46 3.54 23.39
N LEU A 82 -20.35 4.29 23.49
CA LEU A 82 -20.10 5.23 24.59
C LEU A 82 -20.81 6.59 24.43
N GLY A 83 -21.56 6.80 23.34
CA GLY A 83 -22.23 8.07 23.06
C GLY A 83 -21.28 9.21 22.67
N LEU A 84 -20.00 8.90 22.40
CA LEU A 84 -19.00 9.89 22.03
C LEU A 84 -18.99 10.11 20.52
N GLN A 85 -19.29 11.33 20.06
CA GLN A 85 -19.39 11.63 18.63
C GLN A 85 -18.03 11.96 17.97
N SER A 86 -17.12 12.60 18.70
CA SER A 86 -15.86 13.12 18.14
C SER A 86 -14.60 12.67 18.90
N THR A 87 -14.77 12.08 20.07
CA THR A 87 -13.66 11.56 20.90
C THR A 87 -13.73 10.02 20.95
N PRO A 88 -12.63 9.30 20.67
CA PRO A 88 -11.35 9.75 20.12
C PRO A 88 -11.43 10.14 18.64
N ALA A 89 -10.50 11.01 18.19
CA ALA A 89 -10.38 11.43 16.80
C ALA A 89 -10.11 10.24 15.87
N ASN A 90 -10.59 10.29 14.62
CA ASN A 90 -10.45 9.18 13.66
C ASN A 90 -9.00 8.71 13.48
N LEU A 91 -8.06 9.64 13.46
CA LEU A 91 -6.63 9.34 13.36
C LEU A 91 -6.13 8.47 14.52
N ILE A 92 -6.60 8.72 15.74
CA ILE A 92 -6.21 7.94 16.93
C ILE A 92 -6.73 6.50 16.79
N MET A 93 -7.96 6.33 16.31
CA MET A 93 -8.57 5.01 16.09
C MET A 93 -7.78 4.21 15.06
N ILE A 94 -7.40 4.85 13.94
CA ILE A 94 -6.60 4.22 12.88
C ILE A 94 -5.23 3.83 13.42
N SER A 95 -4.53 4.72 14.12
CA SER A 95 -3.21 4.45 14.70
C SER A 95 -3.26 3.29 15.69
N LEU A 96 -4.24 3.28 16.61
CA LEU A 96 -4.42 2.19 17.56
C LEU A 96 -4.72 0.86 16.85
N SER A 97 -5.57 0.89 15.82
CA SER A 97 -5.90 -0.29 15.02
C SER A 97 -4.67 -0.84 14.31
N LEU A 98 -3.81 0.04 13.78
CA LEU A 98 -2.58 -0.35 13.09
C LEU A 98 -1.59 -1.00 14.07
N PHE A 99 -1.38 -0.42 15.25
CA PHE A 99 -0.52 -1.02 16.29
C PHE A 99 -1.02 -2.40 16.73
N MET A 100 -2.32 -2.52 16.99
CA MET A 100 -2.93 -3.79 17.36
C MET A 100 -2.83 -4.81 16.22
N THR A 101 -2.94 -4.36 14.97
CA THR A 101 -2.75 -5.22 13.79
C THR A 101 -1.33 -5.74 13.71
N PHE A 102 -0.31 -4.90 13.89
CA PHE A 102 1.08 -5.37 13.91
C PHE A 102 1.33 -6.36 15.04
N PHE A 103 0.76 -6.13 16.23
CA PHE A 103 0.89 -7.05 17.35
C PHE A 103 0.26 -8.43 17.04
N VAL A 104 -0.95 -8.44 16.49
CA VAL A 104 -1.67 -9.69 16.16
C VAL A 104 -1.04 -10.42 14.96
N MET A 105 -0.57 -9.68 13.96
CA MET A 105 0.01 -10.23 12.71
C MET A 105 1.50 -10.54 12.81
N ALA A 106 2.18 -10.20 13.91
CA ALA A 106 3.59 -10.49 14.14
C ALA A 106 4.02 -11.94 13.75
N PRO A 107 3.33 -13.02 14.17
CA PRO A 107 3.72 -14.38 13.80
C PRO A 107 3.61 -14.65 12.29
N THR A 108 2.60 -14.09 11.61
CA THR A 108 2.42 -14.23 10.16
C THR A 108 3.53 -13.53 9.39
N PHE A 109 3.89 -12.31 9.82
CA PHE A 109 5.01 -11.57 9.21
C PHE A 109 6.34 -12.28 9.42
N ASP A 110 6.59 -12.84 10.61
CA ASP A 110 7.82 -13.58 10.90
C ASP A 110 7.94 -14.86 10.04
N GLN A 111 6.86 -15.62 9.88
CA GLN A 111 6.83 -16.78 9.01
C GLN A 111 7.12 -16.41 7.55
N ALA A 112 6.41 -15.42 7.01
CA ALA A 112 6.63 -14.94 5.65
C ALA A 112 8.06 -14.45 5.43
N TRP A 113 8.65 -13.80 6.44
CA TRP A 113 10.05 -13.37 6.41
C TRP A 113 11.02 -14.55 6.36
N ARG A 114 10.90 -15.50 7.28
CA ARG A 114 11.85 -16.62 7.42
C ARG A 114 11.75 -17.65 6.30
N GLU A 115 10.54 -17.90 5.79
CA GLU A 115 10.27 -19.01 4.87
C GLU A 115 10.30 -18.60 3.39
N GLY A 116 10.01 -17.32 3.12
CA GLY A 116 9.96 -16.78 1.77
C GLY A 116 11.02 -15.70 1.51
N LEU A 117 10.96 -14.58 2.25
CA LEU A 117 11.79 -13.42 1.91
C LEU A 117 13.28 -13.63 2.18
N LYS A 118 13.65 -14.19 3.34
CA LYS A 118 15.05 -14.47 3.69
C LYS A 118 15.71 -15.48 2.72
N PRO A 119 15.09 -16.64 2.41
CA PRO A 119 15.66 -17.57 1.43
C PRO A 119 15.79 -16.98 0.02
N LEU A 120 14.90 -16.07 -0.39
CA LEU A 120 15.03 -15.35 -1.65
C LEU A 120 16.27 -14.45 -1.66
N LEU A 121 16.50 -13.69 -0.59
CA LEU A 121 17.68 -12.84 -0.44
C LEU A 121 18.98 -13.66 -0.39
N ASP A 122 18.91 -14.86 0.19
CA ASP A 122 20.02 -15.82 0.25
C ASP A 122 20.20 -16.61 -1.07
N ASN A 123 19.41 -16.32 -2.12
CA ASN A 123 19.38 -16.99 -3.43
C ASN A 123 19.13 -18.51 -3.34
N GLN A 124 18.42 -18.96 -2.30
CA GLN A 124 18.10 -20.37 -2.07
C GLN A 124 16.83 -20.81 -2.83
N ILE A 125 15.95 -19.87 -3.14
CA ILE A 125 14.69 -20.10 -3.87
C ILE A 125 14.53 -19.08 -4.99
N ASN A 126 13.73 -19.41 -6.00
CA ASN A 126 13.40 -18.48 -7.07
C ASN A 126 12.28 -17.49 -6.66
N GLU A 127 12.06 -16.46 -7.45
CA GLU A 127 11.06 -15.41 -7.18
C GLU A 127 9.61 -15.95 -7.13
N GLN A 128 9.27 -16.94 -7.96
CA GLN A 128 7.92 -17.51 -8.03
C GLN A 128 7.59 -18.36 -6.80
N GLU A 129 8.56 -19.13 -6.33
CA GLU A 129 8.49 -19.93 -5.12
C GLU A 129 8.47 -19.03 -3.89
N ALA A 130 9.31 -18.00 -3.86
CA ALA A 130 9.31 -17.00 -2.80
C ALA A 130 7.95 -16.31 -2.68
N PHE A 131 7.33 -15.92 -3.80
CA PHE A 131 6.01 -15.32 -3.80
C PHE A 131 4.96 -16.22 -3.13
N THR A 132 4.97 -17.51 -3.46
CA THR A 132 4.04 -18.50 -2.88
C THR A 132 4.28 -18.65 -1.38
N ARG A 133 5.53 -18.86 -0.96
CA ARG A 133 5.90 -19.02 0.45
C ARG A 133 5.66 -17.77 1.29
N ILE A 134 5.74 -16.57 0.70
CA ILE A 134 5.38 -15.32 1.37
C ILE A 134 3.86 -15.22 1.55
N ALA A 135 3.07 -15.70 0.58
CA ALA A 135 1.62 -15.62 0.61
C ALA A 135 0.96 -16.66 1.54
N ASP A 136 1.54 -17.85 1.68
CA ASP A 136 0.97 -18.97 2.42
C ASP A 136 0.62 -18.63 3.89
N PRO A 137 1.49 -17.97 4.69
CA PRO A 137 1.15 -17.59 6.07
C PRO A 137 -0.07 -16.66 6.16
N PHE A 138 -0.25 -15.77 5.17
CA PHE A 138 -1.43 -14.90 5.12
C PHE A 138 -2.69 -15.69 4.75
N ARG A 139 -2.57 -16.64 3.83
CA ARG A 139 -3.66 -17.55 3.49
C ARG A 139 -4.08 -18.38 4.70
N ASP A 140 -3.14 -18.93 5.45
CA ASP A 140 -3.43 -19.72 6.64
C ASP A 140 -4.09 -18.87 7.74
N PHE A 141 -3.60 -17.64 7.94
CA PHE A 141 -4.26 -16.67 8.81
C PHE A 141 -5.71 -16.44 8.38
N MET A 142 -5.96 -16.16 7.09
CA MET A 142 -7.32 -15.96 6.59
C MET A 142 -8.19 -17.20 6.79
N MET A 143 -7.71 -18.39 6.44
CA MET A 143 -8.46 -19.64 6.60
C MET A 143 -8.84 -19.91 8.06
N SER A 144 -7.99 -19.51 9.02
CA SER A 144 -8.32 -19.60 10.45
C SER A 144 -9.44 -18.64 10.90
N GLN A 145 -9.68 -17.56 10.14
CA GLN A 145 -10.63 -16.51 10.47
C GLN A 145 -11.95 -16.59 9.68
N VAL A 146 -12.01 -17.41 8.63
CA VAL A 146 -13.22 -17.59 7.80
C VAL A 146 -14.12 -18.67 8.40
N ARG A 147 -15.44 -18.43 8.39
CA ARG A 147 -16.40 -19.42 8.86
C ARG A 147 -16.54 -20.57 7.85
N PRO A 148 -16.59 -21.83 8.29
CA PRO A 148 -16.73 -22.97 7.38
C PRO A 148 -17.98 -22.90 6.48
N GLN A 149 -19.07 -22.34 7.00
CA GLN A 149 -20.33 -22.16 6.26
C GLN A 149 -20.17 -21.17 5.09
N ASP A 150 -19.42 -20.08 5.30
CA ASP A 150 -19.16 -19.10 4.26
C ASP A 150 -18.27 -19.69 3.17
N LEU A 151 -17.21 -20.44 3.55
CA LEU A 151 -16.37 -21.16 2.57
C LEU A 151 -17.18 -22.16 1.75
N ALA A 152 -18.04 -22.95 2.39
CA ALA A 152 -18.88 -23.91 1.71
C ALA A 152 -19.85 -23.24 0.74
N LEU A 153 -20.43 -22.10 1.12
CA LEU A 153 -21.29 -21.32 0.23
C LEU A 153 -20.53 -20.87 -1.03
N PHE A 154 -19.35 -20.24 -0.87
CA PHE A 154 -18.57 -19.78 -2.03
C PHE A 154 -18.09 -20.94 -2.92
N ASN A 155 -17.64 -22.06 -2.33
CA ASN A 155 -17.27 -23.25 -3.10
C ASN A 155 -18.44 -23.89 -3.87
N SER A 156 -19.68 -23.61 -3.48
CA SER A 156 -20.88 -24.12 -4.19
C SER A 156 -21.37 -23.20 -5.31
N LEU A 157 -20.80 -22.01 -5.45
CA LEU A 157 -21.14 -21.04 -6.48
C LEU A 157 -20.25 -21.14 -7.74
N ASP A 158 -19.15 -21.89 -7.67
CA ASP A 158 -18.29 -22.30 -8.80
C ASP A 158 -18.75 -23.64 -9.38
#